data_AF-A0A5K1JSS8-F1
#
_entry.id   AF-A0A5K1JSS8-F1
#
_cell.length_a   1.000
_cell.length_b   1.000
_cell.length_c   1.000
_cell.angle_alpha   90.00
_cell.angle_beta   90.00
_cell.angle_gamma   90.00
#
_symmetry.space_group_name_H-M   'P 1'
#
loop_
_entity.id
_entity.type
_entity.pdbx_description
1 polymer ?
#
loop_
_entity_poly.entity_id
_entity_poly.type
_entity_poly.pdbx_seq_one_letter_code
_entity_poly.pdbx_strand_id
1 'polypeptide(L)'
;MTESEDERTRSAADLPLDLPARMRERQDALATDRTTLQECRTRVLHLIQEINEVFVPVQPPQIVGLMALTDSVGYQAHAALEEKLIDALAVIPPQLHATRSAQADVIAATIEAALLKLSVVRARAHRALYGHALPGDPRATVARAVTAAHAKLKERQRAQDAEMQKLDRQIDEYESMLSLVDGRDGSFAQVVKDMARVKQETEECRKDLRRLGWTED
;
A
#
# COMPACT_ATOMS: atom_id res chain seq x y z
N MET A 1 50.73 39.23 26.36
CA MET A 1 50.61 39.00 24.90
C MET A 1 49.67 37.84 24.73
N THR A 2 48.40 38.18 24.52
CA THR A 2 47.21 37.32 24.63
C THR A 2 46.40 37.51 23.35
N GLU A 3 46.81 36.88 22.26
CA GLU A 3 46.09 36.90 20.98
C GLU A 3 46.37 35.59 20.24
N SER A 4 45.73 34.48 20.65
CA SER A 4 45.74 33.24 19.86
C SER A 4 44.60 32.27 20.20
N GLU A 5 43.52 32.74 20.82
CA GLU A 5 42.36 31.89 21.16
C GLU A 5 41.07 32.26 20.40
N ASP A 6 41.05 33.35 19.64
CA ASP A 6 39.82 33.85 19.00
C ASP A 6 39.55 33.35 17.57
N GLU A 7 40.38 32.46 17.01
CA GLU A 7 40.21 32.01 15.62
C GLU A 7 39.63 30.59 15.47
N ARG A 8 39.30 29.92 16.58
CA ARG A 8 38.68 28.57 16.56
C ARG A 8 37.16 28.54 16.76
N THR A 9 36.52 29.68 16.94
CA THR A 9 35.05 29.77 17.08
C THR A 9 34.30 30.07 15.77
N ARG A 10 35.00 30.26 14.64
CA ARG A 10 34.38 30.55 13.33
C ARG A 10 34.09 29.35 12.42
N SER A 11 34.22 28.12 12.90
CA SER A 11 33.86 26.92 12.12
C SER A 11 32.92 25.99 12.88
N ALA A 12 31.94 26.59 13.56
CA ALA A 12 30.83 25.88 14.21
C ALA A 12 29.46 26.47 13.82
N ALA A 13 29.39 27.17 12.69
CA ALA A 13 28.16 27.76 12.14
C ALA A 13 27.55 26.98 10.96
N ASP A 14 28.21 25.91 10.49
CA ASP A 14 27.71 25.08 9.39
C ASP A 14 27.12 23.76 9.94
N LEU A 15 25.99 23.87 10.62
CA LEU A 15 25.08 22.75 10.87
C LEU A 15 23.74 23.01 10.15
N PRO A 16 23.06 21.95 9.69
CA PRO A 16 22.23 21.93 8.50
C PRO A 16 20.81 22.42 8.79
N LEU A 17 20.55 23.69 8.53
CA LEU A 17 19.22 24.29 8.76
C LEU A 17 18.21 24.10 7.62
N ASP A 18 18.53 23.35 6.56
CA ASP A 18 17.72 23.38 5.33
C ASP A 18 17.14 22.03 4.88
N LEU A 19 17.05 21.07 5.80
CA LEU A 19 16.31 19.82 5.60
C LEU A 19 14.83 20.05 5.20
N PRO A 20 14.10 21.02 5.79
CA PRO A 20 12.72 21.30 5.38
C PRO A 20 12.62 21.85 3.94
N ALA A 21 13.59 22.65 3.49
CA ALA A 21 13.58 23.19 2.12
C ALA A 21 13.89 22.10 1.09
N ARG A 22 14.88 21.23 1.35
CA ARG A 22 15.17 20.07 0.49
C ARG A 22 14.01 19.07 0.41
N MET A 23 13.25 18.93 1.50
CA MET A 23 12.04 18.11 1.49
C MET A 23 10.94 18.72 0.61
N ARG A 24 10.75 20.04 0.64
CA ARG A 24 9.80 20.74 -0.25
C ARG A 24 10.23 20.65 -1.71
N GLU A 25 11.50 20.94 -2.00
CA GLU A 25 12.06 20.83 -3.35
C GLU A 25 11.89 19.42 -3.94
N ARG A 26 12.08 18.38 -3.11
CA ARG A 26 11.86 16.99 -3.51
C ARG A 26 10.38 16.64 -3.67
N GLN A 27 9.49 17.26 -2.89
CA GLN A 27 8.04 17.10 -3.07
C GLN A 27 7.57 17.76 -4.37
N ASP A 28 8.10 18.93 -4.70
CA ASP A 28 7.80 19.64 -5.95
C ASP A 28 8.29 18.84 -7.17
N ALA A 29 9.50 18.26 -7.10
CA ALA A 29 10.01 17.37 -8.14
C ALA A 29 9.15 16.10 -8.35
N LEU A 30 8.66 15.51 -7.26
CA LEU A 30 7.74 14.36 -7.34
C LEU A 30 6.37 14.75 -7.88
N ALA A 31 5.91 15.97 -7.61
CA ALA A 31 4.67 16.49 -8.18
C ALA A 31 4.79 16.66 -9.70
N THR A 32 5.91 17.19 -10.19
CA THR A 32 6.19 17.31 -11.64
C THR A 32 6.33 15.96 -12.34
N ASP A 33 6.95 14.97 -11.69
CA ASP A 33 7.03 13.61 -12.24
C ASP A 33 5.66 12.94 -12.30
N ARG A 34 4.78 13.21 -11.34
CA ARG A 34 3.43 12.66 -11.33
C ARG A 34 2.56 13.25 -12.43
N THR A 35 2.70 14.55 -12.72
CA THR A 35 1.97 15.19 -13.82
C THR A 35 2.43 14.66 -15.18
N THR A 36 3.74 14.49 -15.40
CA THR A 36 4.26 13.94 -16.66
C THR A 36 3.83 12.49 -16.89
N LEU A 37 3.78 11.66 -15.84
CA LEU A 37 3.25 10.30 -15.94
C LEU A 37 1.74 10.26 -16.23
N GLN A 38 0.97 11.21 -15.69
CA GLN A 38 -0.46 11.33 -16.02
C GLN A 38 -0.65 11.73 -17.49
N GLU A 39 0.16 12.65 -18.02
CA GLU A 39 0.14 13.00 -19.44
C GLU A 39 0.56 11.84 -20.35
N CYS A 40 1.57 11.06 -19.98
CA CYS A 40 1.93 9.86 -20.72
C CYS A 40 0.78 8.85 -20.72
N ARG A 41 0.10 8.66 -19.57
CA ARG A 41 -1.04 7.77 -19.45
C ARG A 41 -2.21 8.21 -20.34
N THR A 42 -2.54 9.50 -20.38
CA THR A 42 -3.62 10.00 -21.24
C THR A 42 -3.30 9.82 -22.72
N ARG A 43 -2.05 10.06 -23.14
CA ARG A 43 -1.62 9.80 -24.53
C ARG A 43 -1.72 8.33 -24.90
N VAL A 44 -1.33 7.41 -24.03
CA VAL A 44 -1.46 5.96 -24.28
C VAL A 44 -2.92 5.54 -24.41
N LEU A 45 -3.81 6.07 -23.55
CA LEU A 45 -5.24 5.77 -23.65
C LEU A 45 -5.86 6.34 -24.93
N HIS A 46 -5.43 7.53 -25.36
CA HIS A 46 -5.86 8.11 -26.64
C HIS A 46 -5.43 7.24 -27.83
N LEU A 47 -4.18 6.76 -27.83
CA LEU A 47 -3.68 5.82 -28.84
C LEU A 47 -4.45 4.50 -28.85
N ILE A 48 -4.79 3.95 -27.68
CA ILE A 48 -5.62 2.74 -27.59
C ILE A 48 -7.00 3.00 -28.18
N GLN A 49 -7.57 4.18 -27.94
CA GLN A 49 -8.87 4.55 -28.51
C GLN A 49 -8.79 4.73 -30.03
N GLU A 50 -7.76 5.39 -30.55
CA GLU A 50 -7.51 5.49 -32.01
C GLU A 50 -7.34 4.11 -32.66
N ILE A 51 -6.59 3.20 -32.01
CA ILE A 51 -6.42 1.82 -32.49
C ILE A 51 -7.76 1.08 -32.51
N ASN A 52 -8.58 1.25 -31.47
CA ASN A 52 -9.90 0.63 -31.40
C ASN A 52 -10.91 1.24 -32.39
N GLU A 53 -10.79 2.53 -32.73
CA GLU A 53 -11.62 3.17 -33.75
C GLU A 53 -11.24 2.72 -35.17
N VAL A 54 -9.96 2.42 -35.41
CA VAL A 54 -9.50 1.78 -36.66
C VAL A 54 -9.94 0.30 -36.73
N PHE A 55 -10.19 -0.33 -35.57
CA PHE A 55 -10.59 -1.74 -35.47
C PHE A 55 -12.07 -1.90 -35.08
N VAL A 56 -12.97 -1.59 -36.03
CA VAL A 56 -14.42 -1.80 -35.87
C VAL A 56 -14.73 -3.29 -35.66
N PRO A 57 -15.51 -3.68 -34.63
CA PRO A 57 -15.93 -5.07 -34.45
C PRO A 57 -17.10 -5.38 -35.41
N VAL A 58 -16.85 -6.20 -36.42
CA VAL A 58 -17.88 -6.70 -37.33
C VAL A 58 -18.49 -8.00 -36.79
N GLN A 59 -19.81 -8.05 -36.62
CA GLN A 59 -20.63 -9.28 -36.55
C GLN A 59 -22.07 -8.98 -37.04
N PRO A 60 -22.91 -9.96 -37.45
CA PRO A 60 -22.75 -11.17 -38.32
C PRO A 60 -23.86 -11.15 -39.44
N PRO A 61 -24.28 -12.21 -40.20
CA PRO A 61 -23.84 -13.60 -40.36
C PRO A 61 -23.75 -14.04 -41.86
N GLN A 62 -22.58 -13.98 -42.50
CA GLN A 62 -22.31 -14.74 -43.76
C GLN A 62 -20.89 -15.33 -43.82
N ILE A 63 -20.13 -15.22 -42.72
CA ILE A 63 -18.68 -15.41 -42.70
C ILE A 63 -18.34 -16.81 -42.16
N VAL A 64 -18.92 -17.86 -42.74
CA VAL A 64 -18.38 -19.21 -42.55
C VAL A 64 -17.61 -19.64 -43.81
N GLY A 65 -18.00 -19.15 -44.99
CA GLY A 65 -17.27 -19.40 -46.24
C GLY A 65 -16.03 -18.51 -46.46
N LEU A 66 -16.04 -17.28 -45.92
CA LEU A 66 -14.92 -16.32 -46.08
C LEU A 66 -13.83 -16.49 -45.02
N MET A 67 -14.15 -17.01 -43.83
CA MET A 67 -13.17 -17.21 -42.75
C MET A 67 -12.15 -18.30 -43.09
N ALA A 68 -12.57 -19.39 -43.75
CA ALA A 68 -11.64 -20.42 -44.23
C ALA A 68 -10.68 -19.90 -45.32
N LEU A 69 -11.12 -18.94 -46.14
CA LEU A 69 -10.28 -18.29 -47.15
C LEU A 69 -9.36 -17.24 -46.53
N THR A 70 -9.82 -16.44 -45.57
CA THR A 70 -8.97 -15.46 -44.86
C THR A 70 -8.02 -16.08 -43.85
N ASP A 71 -8.35 -17.24 -43.28
CA ASP A 71 -7.41 -18.01 -42.45
C ASP A 71 -6.33 -18.64 -43.34
N SER A 72 -6.65 -19.09 -44.55
CA SER A 72 -5.65 -19.60 -45.50
C SER A 72 -4.78 -18.49 -46.10
N VAL A 73 -5.36 -17.32 -46.42
CA VAL A 73 -4.65 -16.15 -46.93
C VAL A 73 -3.89 -15.43 -45.83
N GLY A 74 -4.43 -15.39 -44.60
CA GLY A 74 -3.76 -14.88 -43.41
C GLY A 74 -2.57 -15.78 -43.03
N TYR A 75 -2.76 -17.10 -43.01
CA TYR A 75 -1.66 -18.05 -42.77
C TYR A 75 -0.59 -17.97 -43.86
N GLN A 76 -0.97 -17.85 -45.13
CA GLN A 76 0.00 -17.66 -46.23
C GLN A 76 0.69 -16.29 -46.20
N ALA A 77 -0.02 -15.22 -45.84
CA ALA A 77 0.56 -13.89 -45.70
C ALA A 77 1.48 -13.82 -44.47
N HIS A 78 1.12 -14.48 -43.37
CA HIS A 78 1.97 -14.63 -42.19
C HIS A 78 3.18 -15.48 -42.49
N ALA A 79 3.04 -16.63 -43.17
CA ALA A 79 4.16 -17.47 -43.57
C ALA A 79 5.11 -16.76 -44.54
N ALA A 80 4.57 -16.01 -45.53
CA ALA A 80 5.38 -15.23 -46.46
C ALA A 80 6.03 -14.00 -45.79
N LEU A 81 5.37 -13.42 -44.77
CA LEU A 81 5.95 -12.36 -43.95
C LEU A 81 7.07 -12.93 -43.08
N GLU A 82 6.85 -14.06 -42.42
CA GLU A 82 7.85 -14.78 -41.62
C GLU A 82 9.05 -15.19 -42.47
N GLU A 83 8.83 -15.74 -43.66
CA GLU A 83 9.89 -16.08 -44.62
C GLU A 83 10.70 -14.85 -45.02
N LYS A 84 10.02 -13.73 -45.36
CA LYS A 84 10.69 -12.46 -45.66
C LYS A 84 11.42 -11.87 -44.45
N LEU A 85 10.93 -12.10 -43.24
CA LEU A 85 11.55 -11.64 -42.01
C LEU A 85 12.77 -12.51 -41.69
N ILE A 86 12.69 -13.82 -41.90
CA ILE A 86 13.81 -14.77 -41.79
C ILE A 86 14.89 -14.42 -42.82
N ASP A 87 14.52 -14.15 -44.07
CA ASP A 87 15.45 -13.70 -45.11
C ASP A 87 16.05 -12.34 -44.79
N ALA A 88 15.25 -11.37 -44.33
CA ALA A 88 15.76 -10.07 -43.90
C ALA A 88 16.69 -10.18 -42.69
N LEU A 89 16.40 -11.09 -41.75
CA LEU A 89 17.25 -11.43 -40.61
C LEU A 89 18.52 -12.17 -41.04
N ALA A 90 18.48 -12.98 -42.11
CA ALA A 90 19.64 -13.62 -42.72
C ALA A 90 20.52 -12.61 -43.48
N VAL A 91 19.93 -11.51 -43.97
CA VAL A 91 20.62 -10.39 -44.61
C VAL A 91 21.22 -9.41 -43.59
N ILE A 92 20.82 -9.46 -42.31
CA ILE A 92 21.52 -8.71 -41.25
C ILE A 92 22.97 -9.22 -41.23
N PRO A 93 23.97 -8.36 -41.47
CA PRO A 93 25.36 -8.80 -41.50
C PRO A 93 25.70 -9.52 -40.20
N PRO A 94 26.35 -10.69 -40.23
CA PRO A 94 26.75 -11.41 -39.02
C PRO A 94 27.60 -10.53 -38.08
N GLN A 95 28.25 -9.51 -38.62
CA GLN A 95 28.97 -8.46 -37.88
C GLN A 95 28.03 -7.61 -36.99
N LEU A 96 26.81 -7.30 -37.43
CA LEU A 96 25.82 -6.60 -36.60
C LEU A 96 25.26 -7.49 -35.49
N HIS A 97 25.09 -8.79 -35.75
CA HIS A 97 24.69 -9.72 -34.71
C HIS A 97 25.80 -9.93 -33.67
N ALA A 98 27.04 -10.11 -34.11
CA ALA A 98 28.21 -10.22 -33.25
C ALA A 98 28.42 -8.95 -32.39
N THR A 99 28.25 -7.76 -32.96
CA THR A 99 28.35 -6.50 -32.20
C THR A 99 27.22 -6.34 -31.20
N ARG A 100 25.97 -6.68 -31.56
CA ARG A 100 24.84 -6.66 -30.61
C ARG A 100 25.03 -7.66 -29.47
N SER A 101 25.50 -8.87 -29.76
CA SER A 101 25.81 -9.87 -28.73
C SER A 101 26.91 -9.38 -27.80
N ALA A 102 28.03 -8.88 -28.35
CA ALA A 102 29.12 -8.34 -27.54
C ALA A 102 28.68 -7.13 -26.69
N GLN A 103 27.81 -6.26 -27.21
CA GLN A 103 27.22 -5.17 -26.44
C GLN A 103 26.32 -5.68 -25.32
N ALA A 104 25.49 -6.69 -25.59
CA ALA A 104 24.66 -7.32 -24.57
C ALA A 104 25.52 -7.95 -23.47
N ASP A 105 26.62 -8.63 -23.82
CA ASP A 105 27.55 -9.23 -22.87
C ASP A 105 28.24 -8.16 -22.01
N VAL A 106 28.66 -7.04 -22.60
CA VAL A 106 29.24 -5.90 -21.87
C VAL A 106 28.21 -5.29 -20.91
N ILE A 107 26.97 -5.10 -21.36
CA ILE A 107 25.90 -4.59 -20.50
C ILE A 107 25.61 -5.57 -19.36
N ALA A 108 25.51 -6.87 -19.63
CA ALA A 108 25.33 -7.90 -18.60
C ALA A 108 26.47 -7.87 -17.58
N ALA A 109 27.72 -7.86 -18.04
CA ALA A 109 28.90 -7.79 -17.17
C ALA A 109 28.94 -6.51 -16.33
N THR A 110 28.53 -5.36 -16.90
CA THR A 110 28.46 -4.09 -16.14
C THR A 110 27.36 -4.11 -15.09
N ILE A 111 26.19 -4.68 -15.39
CA ILE A 111 25.11 -4.86 -14.42
C ILE A 111 25.58 -5.78 -13.29
N GLU A 112 26.19 -6.92 -13.62
CA GLU A 112 26.74 -7.85 -12.63
C GLU A 112 27.80 -7.17 -11.75
N ALA A 113 28.73 -6.41 -12.34
CA ALA A 113 29.73 -5.66 -11.61
C ALA A 113 29.10 -4.59 -10.70
N ALA A 114 28.04 -3.91 -11.14
CA ALA A 114 27.31 -2.94 -10.34
C ALA A 114 26.58 -3.63 -9.16
N LEU A 115 25.96 -4.78 -9.38
CA LEU A 115 25.31 -5.57 -8.33
C LEU A 115 26.32 -6.09 -7.30
N LEU A 116 27.49 -6.55 -7.75
CA LEU A 116 28.58 -6.94 -6.85
C LEU A 116 29.05 -5.73 -6.02
N LYS A 117 29.28 -4.57 -6.64
CA LYS A 117 29.63 -3.33 -5.91
C LYS A 117 28.58 -2.96 -4.88
N LEU A 118 27.29 -3.01 -5.24
CA LEU A 118 26.20 -2.72 -4.32
C LEU A 118 26.15 -3.71 -3.16
N SER A 119 26.36 -5.01 -3.42
CA SER A 119 26.41 -6.04 -2.39
C SER A 119 27.54 -5.79 -1.38
N VAL A 120 28.71 -5.35 -1.86
CA VAL A 120 29.86 -4.99 -1.01
C VAL A 120 29.55 -3.74 -0.18
N VAL A 121 28.97 -2.71 -0.78
CA VAL A 121 28.56 -1.49 -0.05
C VAL A 121 27.53 -1.84 1.02
N ARG A 122 26.52 -2.66 0.69
CA ARG A 122 25.53 -3.15 1.65
C ARG A 122 26.17 -3.93 2.78
N ALA A 123 27.10 -4.84 2.49
CA ALA A 123 27.81 -5.61 3.52
C ALA A 123 28.67 -4.72 4.43
N ARG A 124 29.35 -3.71 3.87
CA ARG A 124 30.11 -2.72 4.64
C ARG A 124 29.21 -1.86 5.53
N ALA A 125 28.11 -1.35 4.98
CA ALA A 125 27.14 -0.58 5.74
C ALA A 125 26.52 -1.42 6.87
N HIS A 126 26.14 -2.67 6.58
CA HIS A 126 25.63 -3.59 7.58
C HIS A 126 26.65 -3.86 8.69
N ARG A 127 27.92 -4.08 8.33
CA ARG A 127 29.00 -4.26 9.32
C ARG A 127 29.25 -2.99 10.14
N ALA A 128 29.22 -1.81 9.52
CA ALA A 128 29.42 -0.54 10.19
C ALA A 128 28.28 -0.22 11.18
N LEU A 129 27.03 -0.50 10.80
CA LEU A 129 25.85 -0.19 11.63
C LEU A 129 25.60 -1.26 12.70
N TYR A 130 25.61 -2.53 12.31
CA TYR A 130 25.19 -3.63 13.17
C TYR A 130 26.35 -4.40 13.79
N GLY A 131 27.53 -4.34 13.18
CA GLY A 131 28.75 -5.00 13.64
C GLY A 131 29.67 -4.10 14.47
N HIS A 132 29.30 -2.84 14.70
CA HIS A 132 30.04 -2.00 15.64
C HIS A 132 29.89 -2.57 17.05
N ALA A 133 31.01 -2.99 17.63
CA ALA A 133 31.09 -3.46 19.00
C ALA A 133 31.63 -2.34 19.88
N LEU A 134 31.13 -2.25 21.12
CA LEU A 134 31.66 -1.29 22.07
C LEU A 134 33.14 -1.58 22.37
N PRO A 135 33.99 -0.54 22.55
CA PRO A 135 35.35 -0.70 23.03
C PRO A 135 35.32 -1.18 24.48
N GLY A 136 35.27 -2.51 24.67
CA GLY A 136 35.17 -3.16 25.98
C GLY A 136 34.47 -4.51 25.95
N ASP A 137 33.52 -4.71 25.03
CA ASP A 137 32.88 -6.02 24.83
C ASP A 137 32.61 -6.27 23.32
N PRO A 138 33.38 -7.17 22.67
CA PRO A 138 33.17 -7.51 21.27
C PRO A 138 31.83 -8.22 21.00
N ARG A 139 31.16 -8.71 22.06
CA ARG A 139 29.86 -9.38 21.97
C ARG A 139 28.67 -8.43 22.16
N ALA A 140 28.91 -7.19 22.56
CA ALA A 140 27.90 -6.13 22.69
C ALA A 140 27.81 -5.34 21.38
N THR A 141 27.08 -5.89 20.42
CA THR A 141 26.84 -5.25 19.11
C THR A 141 25.45 -4.66 19.03
N VAL A 142 25.28 -3.64 18.18
CA VAL A 142 23.97 -3.02 17.90
C VAL A 142 22.96 -4.06 17.42
N ALA A 143 23.36 -5.02 16.57
CA ALA A 143 22.48 -6.15 16.18
C ALA A 143 21.94 -6.92 17.40
N ARG A 144 22.79 -7.17 18.38
CA ARG A 144 22.40 -7.91 19.59
C ARG A 144 21.47 -7.10 20.48
N ALA A 145 21.73 -5.79 20.60
CA ALA A 145 20.85 -4.89 21.32
C ALA A 145 19.46 -4.82 20.67
N VAL A 146 19.39 -4.69 19.34
CA VAL A 146 18.13 -4.63 18.59
C VAL A 146 17.37 -5.96 18.70
N THR A 147 18.04 -7.10 18.55
CA THR A 147 17.38 -8.42 18.69
C THR A 147 16.88 -8.67 20.11
N ALA A 148 17.64 -8.28 21.14
CA ALA A 148 17.20 -8.36 22.54
C ALA A 148 16.00 -7.44 22.82
N ALA A 149 16.03 -6.20 22.33
CA ALA A 149 14.92 -5.26 22.46
C ALA A 149 13.67 -5.77 21.75
N HIS A 150 13.81 -6.31 20.55
CA HIS A 150 12.71 -6.91 19.78
C HIS A 150 12.12 -8.12 20.51
N ALA A 151 12.96 -9.01 21.06
CA ALA A 151 12.49 -10.14 21.86
C ALA A 151 11.67 -9.69 23.07
N LYS A 152 12.15 -8.67 23.80
CA LYS A 152 11.45 -8.08 24.94
C LYS A 152 10.12 -7.43 24.56
N LEU A 153 10.07 -6.74 23.41
CA LEU A 153 8.82 -6.17 22.88
C LEU A 153 7.81 -7.28 22.52
N LYS A 154 8.27 -8.36 21.89
CA LYS A 154 7.42 -9.50 21.54
C LYS A 154 6.88 -10.24 22.76
N GLU A 155 7.67 -10.33 23.82
CA GLU A 155 7.22 -10.87 25.11
C GLU A 155 6.13 -9.98 25.73
N ARG A 156 6.34 -8.65 25.74
CA ARG A 156 5.33 -7.69 26.21
C ARG A 156 4.04 -7.76 25.40
N GLN A 157 4.14 -7.88 24.08
CA GLN A 157 2.98 -8.04 23.21
C GLN A 157 2.15 -9.26 23.63
N ARG A 158 2.79 -10.42 23.81
CA ARG A 158 2.09 -11.64 24.23
C ARG A 158 1.44 -11.52 25.61
N ALA A 159 2.11 -10.83 26.54
CA ALA A 159 1.55 -10.57 27.86
C ALA A 159 0.29 -9.68 27.76
N GLN A 160 0.35 -8.63 26.93
CA GLN A 160 -0.80 -7.76 26.67
C GLN A 160 -1.95 -8.50 25.98
N ASP A 161 -1.65 -9.35 24.99
CA ASP A 161 -2.67 -10.15 24.31
C ASP A 161 -3.37 -11.11 25.30
N ALA A 162 -2.63 -11.68 26.25
CA ALA A 162 -3.18 -12.55 27.29
C ALA A 162 -4.03 -11.77 28.30
N GLU A 163 -3.62 -10.55 28.68
CA GLU A 163 -4.43 -9.66 29.52
C GLU A 163 -5.71 -9.23 28.81
N MET A 164 -5.63 -8.88 27.53
CA MET A 164 -6.79 -8.50 26.72
C MET A 164 -7.79 -9.65 26.63
N GLN A 165 -7.34 -10.88 26.35
CA GLN A 165 -8.20 -12.06 26.35
C GLN A 165 -8.88 -12.30 27.71
N LYS A 166 -8.21 -11.97 28.81
CA LYS A 166 -8.80 -12.09 30.15
C LYS A 166 -9.88 -11.04 30.35
N LEU A 167 -9.64 -9.80 29.93
CA LEU A 167 -10.62 -8.72 30.01
C LEU A 167 -11.82 -8.99 29.12
N ASP A 168 -11.63 -9.48 27.89
CA ASP A 168 -12.71 -9.85 26.98
C ASP A 168 -13.62 -10.90 27.62
N ARG A 169 -13.06 -11.94 28.25
CA ARG A 169 -13.85 -12.93 29.00
C ARG A 169 -14.64 -12.31 30.14
N GLN A 170 -14.04 -11.37 30.88
CA GLN A 170 -14.75 -10.67 31.95
C GLN A 170 -15.89 -9.81 31.40
N ILE A 171 -15.67 -9.14 30.26
CA ILE A 171 -16.71 -8.37 29.58
C ILE A 171 -17.84 -9.31 29.15
N ASP A 172 -17.53 -10.45 28.53
CA ASP A 172 -18.52 -11.46 28.15
C ASP A 172 -19.33 -11.95 29.37
N GLU A 173 -18.67 -12.18 30.51
CA GLU A 173 -19.33 -12.55 31.77
C GLU A 173 -20.25 -11.44 32.27
N TYR A 174 -19.81 -10.17 32.24
CA TYR A 174 -20.63 -9.03 32.63
C TYR A 174 -21.80 -8.79 31.67
N GLU A 175 -21.58 -8.88 30.37
CA GLU A 175 -22.62 -8.80 29.35
C GLU A 175 -23.63 -9.94 29.50
N SER A 176 -23.17 -11.15 29.82
CA SER A 176 -24.05 -12.28 30.12
C SER A 176 -24.90 -12.00 31.35
N MET A 177 -24.31 -11.53 32.46
CA MET A 177 -25.08 -11.15 33.66
C MET A 177 -26.07 -10.02 33.37
N LEU A 178 -25.66 -9.00 32.62
CA LEU A 178 -26.55 -7.92 32.21
C LEU A 178 -27.69 -8.44 31.34
N SER A 179 -27.43 -9.32 30.38
CA SER A 179 -28.47 -9.93 29.55
C SER A 179 -29.45 -10.81 30.34
N LEU A 180 -29.02 -11.42 31.45
CA LEU A 180 -29.91 -12.16 32.35
C LEU A 180 -30.83 -11.22 33.15
N VAL A 181 -30.33 -10.04 33.54
CA VAL A 181 -31.12 -8.99 34.22
C VAL A 181 -32.04 -8.24 33.26
N ASP A 182 -31.57 -8.03 32.03
CA ASP A 182 -32.28 -7.35 30.95
C ASP A 182 -33.14 -8.26 30.08
N GLY A 183 -33.12 -9.59 30.27
CA GLY A 183 -34.04 -10.55 29.65
C GLY A 183 -34.31 -10.40 28.14
N ARG A 184 -35.21 -11.22 27.58
CA ARG A 184 -35.65 -11.06 26.17
C ARG A 184 -36.65 -9.90 26.00
N ASP A 185 -37.18 -9.43 27.12
CA ASP A 185 -37.92 -8.19 27.35
C ASP A 185 -37.53 -7.73 28.76
N GLY A 186 -36.64 -6.76 28.88
CA GLY A 186 -36.08 -6.38 30.19
C GLY A 186 -37.13 -5.96 31.18
N SER A 187 -36.94 -6.35 32.44
CA SER A 187 -37.80 -5.93 33.54
C SER A 187 -37.98 -4.41 33.56
N PHE A 188 -36.94 -3.65 33.21
CA PHE A 188 -37.00 -2.21 33.01
C PHE A 188 -37.88 -1.80 31.81
N ALA A 189 -37.73 -2.47 30.66
CA ALA A 189 -38.57 -2.22 29.49
C ALA A 189 -40.04 -2.55 29.76
N GLN A 190 -40.33 -3.59 30.54
CA GLN A 190 -41.67 -3.94 30.98
C GLN A 190 -42.24 -2.89 31.95
N VAL A 191 -41.46 -2.42 32.93
CA VAL A 191 -41.86 -1.33 33.82
C VAL A 191 -42.15 -0.04 33.03
N VAL A 192 -41.37 0.27 32.00
CA VAL A 192 -41.62 1.42 31.12
C VAL A 192 -42.89 1.24 30.30
N LYS A 193 -43.13 0.04 29.74
CA LYS A 193 -44.39 -0.30 29.03
C LYS A 193 -45.60 -0.19 29.95
N ASP A 194 -45.52 -0.75 31.16
CA ASP A 194 -46.59 -0.71 32.15
C ASP A 194 -46.86 0.73 32.64
N MET A 195 -45.82 1.52 32.86
CA MET A 195 -45.95 2.94 33.19
C MET A 195 -46.61 3.75 32.07
N ALA A 196 -46.24 3.49 30.81
CA ALA A 196 -46.87 4.13 29.66
C ALA A 196 -48.35 3.79 29.55
N ARG A 197 -48.71 2.51 29.78
CA ARG A 197 -50.08 2.03 29.81
C ARG A 197 -50.89 2.68 30.94
N VAL A 198 -50.37 2.70 32.17
CA VAL A 198 -51.06 3.34 33.31
C VAL A 198 -51.29 4.82 33.04
N LYS A 199 -50.32 5.54 32.46
CA LYS A 199 -50.52 6.95 32.07
C LYS A 199 -51.66 7.11 31.06
N GLN A 200 -51.71 6.25 30.05
CA GLN A 200 -52.79 6.29 29.06
C GLN A 200 -54.15 6.01 29.69
N GLU A 201 -54.27 4.97 30.51
CA GLU A 201 -55.50 4.63 31.24
C GLU A 201 -55.93 5.76 32.20
N THR A 202 -54.99 6.43 32.87
CA THR A 202 -55.31 7.59 33.72
C THR A 202 -55.77 8.81 32.92
N GLU A 203 -55.22 9.03 31.73
CA GLU A 203 -55.65 10.11 30.83
C GLU A 203 -57.02 9.82 30.20
N GLU A 204 -57.30 8.57 29.85
CA GLU A 204 -58.61 8.14 29.37
C GLU A 204 -59.66 8.25 30.49
N CYS A 205 -59.35 7.80 31.71
CA CYS A 205 -60.19 7.98 32.88
C CYS A 205 -60.44 9.48 33.17
N ARG A 206 -59.43 10.34 33.07
CA ARG A 206 -59.61 11.81 33.16
C ARG A 206 -60.50 12.37 32.05
N LYS A 207 -60.41 11.87 30.83
CA LYS A 207 -61.30 12.28 29.72
C LYS A 207 -62.73 11.85 29.97
N ASP A 208 -62.94 10.64 30.48
CA ASP A 208 -64.27 10.12 30.78
C ASP A 208 -64.91 10.80 32.00
N LEU A 209 -64.13 11.12 33.04
CA LEU A 209 -64.58 11.94 34.16
C LEU A 209 -65.00 13.35 33.71
N ARG A 210 -64.29 13.96 32.74
CA ARG A 210 -64.71 15.21 32.10
C ARG A 210 -66.01 15.06 31.31
N ARG A 211 -66.18 13.96 30.57
CA ARG A 211 -67.42 13.68 29.81
C ARG A 211 -68.63 13.44 30.72
N LEU A 212 -68.42 12.84 31.89
CA LEU A 212 -69.45 12.60 32.89
C LEU A 212 -69.78 13.87 33.70
N GLY A 213 -69.03 14.96 33.53
CA GLY A 213 -69.21 16.22 34.27
C GLY A 213 -68.73 16.16 35.72
N TRP A 214 -67.86 15.20 36.06
CA TRP A 214 -67.35 14.98 37.42
C TRP A 214 -66.06 15.75 37.71
N THR A 215 -65.37 16.20 36.67
CA THR A 215 -64.21 17.11 36.79
C THR A 215 -64.49 18.33 35.92
N GLU A 216 -64.90 19.43 36.53
CA GLU A 216 -64.80 20.76 35.94
C GLU A 216 -63.43 21.35 36.31
N ASP A 217 -62.84 22.05 35.33
CA ASP A 217 -61.45 22.55 35.19
C ASP A 217 -60.43 21.59 34.53
#